data_AF-D2CSL3-F1
#
_entry.id   AF-D2CSL3-F1
#
_cell.length_a   1.000
_cell.length_b   1.000
_cell.length_c   1.000
_cell.angle_alpha   90.00
_cell.angle_beta   90.00
_cell.angle_gamma   90.00
#
_symmetry.space_group_name_H-M   'P 1'
#
loop_
_entity.id
_entity.type
_entity.pdbx_description
1 polymer ?
#
loop_
_entity_poly.entity_id
_entity_poly.type
_entity_poly.pdbx_seq_one_letter_code
_entity_poly.pdbx_strand_id
1 'polypeptide(L)' 'VRFDSDAPNPRKEPRAPWVEQEGPEYWDRETRISKENAQSFRAGLDNLR' A
#
# COMPACT_ATOMS: atom_id res chain seq x y z
N VAL A 1 -8.26 3.39 4.47
CA VAL A 1 -7.25 3.67 3.41
C VAL A 1 -7.34 2.64 2.29
N ARG A 2 -6.94 2.98 1.06
CA ARG A 2 -6.82 2.06 -0.09
C ARG A 2 -5.35 2.01 -0.52
N PHE A 3 -4.89 0.86 -1.00
CA PHE A 3 -3.65 0.75 -1.76
C PHE A 3 -3.97 0.00 -3.05
N ASP A 4 -3.53 0.55 -4.18
CA ASP A 4 -3.69 -0.06 -5.49
C ASP A 4 -2.30 -0.26 -6.09
N SER A 5 -1.92 -1.52 -6.32
CA SER A 5 -0.62 -1.87 -6.87
C SER A 5 -0.50 -1.62 -8.36
N ASP A 6 -1.63 -1.60 -9.08
CA ASP A 6 -1.66 -1.43 -10.55
C ASP A 6 -1.80 0.04 -10.96
N ALA A 7 -1.99 0.94 -9.99
CA ALA A 7 -1.99 2.37 -10.24
C ALA A 7 -0.61 2.86 -10.75
N PRO A 8 -0.56 3.87 -11.65
CA PRO A 8 0.70 4.39 -12.19
C PRO A 8 1.64 4.98 -11.13
N ASN A 9 1.12 5.36 -9.96
CA ASN A 9 1.90 5.69 -8.79
C ASN A 9 1.28 5.02 -7.55
N PRO A 10 1.67 3.78 -7.23
CA PRO A 10 1.06 3.01 -6.15
C PRO A 10 1.44 3.63 -4.80
N ARG A 11 0.45 4.24 -4.15
CA ARG A 11 0.52 4.85 -2.82
C ARG A 11 -0.72 4.51 -2.01
N LYS A 12 -0.62 4.65 -0.69
CA LYS A 12 -1.79 4.56 0.18
C LYS A 12 -2.61 5.85 0.09
N GLU A 13 -3.90 5.71 -0.18
CA GLU A 13 -4.83 6.82 -0.28
C GLU A 13 -5.81 6.82 0.92
N PRO A 14 -6.10 7.99 1.51
CA PRO A 14 -7.13 8.14 2.52
C PRO A 14 -8.50 7.81 1.91
N ARG A 15 -9.34 7.11 2.70
CA ARG A 15 -10.74 6.81 2.35
C ARG A 15 -11.75 7.52 3.25
N ALA A 16 -11.25 8.26 4.23
CA ALA A 16 -12.06 9.01 5.17
C ALA A 16 -11.30 10.27 5.60
N PRO A 17 -11.99 11.40 5.82
CA PRO A 17 -11.35 12.69 6.11
C PRO A 17 -10.46 12.67 7.35
N TRP A 18 -10.81 11.87 8.36
CA TRP A 18 -10.03 11.79 9.59
C TRP A 18 -8.63 11.20 9.39
N VAL A 19 -8.42 10.43 8.32
CA VAL A 19 -7.11 9.83 7.99
C VAL A 19 -6.19 10.83 7.29
N GLU A 20 -6.74 11.85 6.62
CA GLU A 20 -5.95 12.89 5.94
C GLU A 20 -5.13 13.75 6.91
N GLN A 21 -5.47 13.71 8.20
CA GLN A 21 -4.73 14.39 9.27
C GLN A 21 -3.39 13.72 9.60
N GLU A 22 -3.17 12.48 9.15
CA GLU A 22 -1.91 11.78 9.34
C GLU A 22 -0.79 12.43 8.51
N GLY A 23 0.39 12.57 9.11
CA GLY A 23 1.53 13.23 8.49
C GLY A 23 2.14 12.45 7.31
N PRO A 24 2.97 13.09 6.48
CA PRO A 24 3.59 12.46 5.32
C PRO A 24 4.42 11.22 5.68
N GLU A 25 5.05 11.19 6.86
CA GLU A 25 5.81 10.04 7.36
C GLU A 25 4.95 8.79 7.58
N TYR A 26 3.71 8.97 8.04
CA TYR A 26 2.74 7.87 8.18
C TYR A 26 2.40 7.30 6.80
N TRP A 27 2.11 8.17 5.84
CA TRP A 27 1.74 7.78 4.48
C TRP A 27 2.87 7.10 3.71
N ASP A 28 4.10 7.57 3.86
CA ASP A 28 5.28 6.96 3.26
C ASP A 28 5.53 5.56 3.84
N ARG A 29 5.42 5.42 5.18
CA ARG A 29 5.56 4.13 5.86
C ARG A 29 4.48 3.14 5.42
N GLU A 30 3.21 3.54 5.44
CA GLU A 30 2.08 2.71 5.01
C GLU A 30 2.20 2.29 3.53
N THR A 31 2.68 3.20 2.69
CA THR A 31 2.95 2.92 1.27
C THR A 31 4.06 1.89 1.10
N ARG A 32 5.16 1.99 1.85
CA ARG A 32 6.25 1.01 1.80
C ARG A 32 5.80 -0.39 2.23
N ILE A 33 5.09 -0.47 3.36
CA ILE A 33 4.53 -1.73 3.88
C ILE A 33 3.60 -2.38 2.85
N SER A 34 2.75 -1.58 2.19
CA SER A 34 1.82 -2.10 1.19
C SER A 34 2.52 -2.63 -0.06
N LYS A 35 3.61 -1.97 -0.49
CA LYS A 35 4.45 -2.45 -1.59
C LYS A 35 5.15 -3.77 -1.23
N GLU A 36 5.72 -3.87 -0.03
CA GLU A 36 6.36 -5.10 0.46
C GLU A 36 5.36 -6.27 0.55
N ASN A 37 4.15 -6.01 1.05
CA ASN A 37 3.09 -7.00 1.11
C ASN A 37 2.66 -7.45 -0.29
N ALA A 38 2.45 -6.53 -1.23
CA ALA A 38 2.08 -6.88 -2.61
C ALA A 38 3.14 -7.79 -3.27
N GLN A 39 4.42 -7.51 -3.07
CA GLN A 39 5.51 -8.38 -3.55
C GLN A 39 5.50 -9.74 -2.86
N SER A 40 5.29 -9.78 -1.55
CA SER A 40 5.25 -11.03 -0.78
C SER A 40 4.08 -11.93 -1.19
N PHE A 41 2.89 -11.35 -1.38
CA PHE A 41 1.73 -12.09 -1.88
C PHE A 41 1.96 -12.61 -3.29
N ARG A 42 2.57 -11.81 -4.18
CA ARG A 42 2.93 -12.26 -5.52
C ARG A 42 3.89 -13.46 -5.49
N ALA A 43 4.98 -13.38 -4.72
CA ALA A 43 5.93 -14.48 -4.57
C ALA A 43 5.27 -15.73 -3.95
N GLY A 44 4.37 -15.54 -2.98
CA GLY A 44 3.59 -16.63 -2.38
C GLY A 44 2.69 -17.33 -3.40
N LEU A 45 2.01 -16.58 -4.27
CA LEU A 45 1.18 -17.14 -5.35
C LEU A 45 2.02 -17.89 -6.38
N ASP A 46 3.21 -17.38 -6.73
CA ASP A 46 4.14 -18.07 -7.62
C ASP A 46 4.66 -19.39 -7.00
N ASN A 47 4.87 -19.43 -5.68
CA ASN A 47 5.30 -20.65 -4.97
C ASN A 47 4.19 -21.72 -4.84
N LEU A 48 2.91 -21.33 -4.94
CA LEU A 48 1.77 -22.25 -4.85
C LEU A 48 1.39 -22.87 -6.20
N ARG A 49 2.18 -22.62 -7.24
CA ARG A 49 1.91 -22.99 -8.63
C ARG A 49 2.74 -24.18 -9.06
#